data_AF-A0A150GSU6-F1
#
_entry.id   AF-A0A150GSU6-F1
#
_cell.length_a   1.000
_cell.length_b   1.000
_cell.length_c   1.000
_cell.angle_alpha   90.00
_cell.angle_beta   90.00
_cell.angle_gamma   90.00
#
_symmetry.space_group_name_H-M   'P 1'
#
loop_
_entity.id
_entity.type
_entity.pdbx_description
1 polymer ?
#
loop_
_entity_poly.entity_id
_entity_poly.type
_entity_poly.pdbx_seq_one_letter_code
_entity_poly.pdbx_strand_id
1 'polypeptide(L)'
;MAQYHAAGGGSSAGLGGGDGAAAAAAASPPLYHVAAVDAGLALEPETLSYWGYDDGSGCLLVVKGGLAFAYDVSGGAPPGSPEQLRWTAALPDGPPVVALRLSLDGGLLAVQRSGSGVMLEFIDLASGNVFVQGTDRGRGEILSFFFTELPGSEVVLVTPAGLELLEFEELLASYPKYDLAVRKLTPNRAPQTPPPAAAAATVPAA
;
A
#
# COMPACT_ATOMS: atom_id res chain seq x y z
N MET A 1 23.34 24.10 1.07
CA MET A 1 23.22 24.70 2.41
C MET A 1 22.46 26.01 2.29
N ALA A 2 21.16 26.01 2.57
CA ALA A 2 20.36 27.22 2.62
C ALA A 2 19.98 27.50 4.09
N GLN A 3 20.50 28.60 4.64
CA GLN A 3 20.17 29.11 5.96
C GLN A 3 18.82 29.84 5.88
N TYR A 4 17.86 29.45 6.71
CA TYR A 4 16.65 30.23 6.94
C TYR A 4 16.87 31.19 8.11
N HIS A 5 16.79 32.50 7.82
CA HIS A 5 16.75 33.55 8.83
C HIS A 5 15.36 33.63 9.47
N ALA A 6 15.29 33.49 10.79
CA ALA A 6 14.10 33.83 11.56
C ALA A 6 14.03 35.36 11.74
N ALA A 7 12.99 35.98 11.21
CA ALA A 7 12.68 37.39 11.43
C ALA A 7 12.10 37.58 12.84
N GLY A 8 12.81 38.34 13.67
CA GLY A 8 12.31 38.84 14.95
C GLY A 8 11.29 39.96 14.73
N GLY A 9 10.16 39.86 15.41
CA GLY A 9 9.16 40.92 15.52
C GLY A 9 9.06 41.35 16.98
N GLY A 10 9.87 42.34 17.38
CA GLY A 10 9.71 43.04 18.63
C GLY A 10 8.54 44.02 18.57
N SER A 11 7.75 44.10 19.63
CA SER A 11 6.82 45.20 19.86
C SER A 11 6.95 45.64 21.31
N SER A 12 7.68 46.73 21.49
CA SER A 12 7.76 47.49 22.73
C SER A 12 6.54 48.39 22.85
N ALA A 13 5.74 48.20 23.89
CA ALA A 13 4.82 49.21 24.39
C ALA A 13 5.18 49.46 25.85
N GLY A 14 5.80 50.61 26.12
CA GLY A 14 5.96 51.12 27.48
C GLY A 14 4.66 51.76 27.96
N LEU A 15 4.52 51.92 29.28
CA LEU A 15 3.90 53.07 29.97
C LEU A 15 3.99 52.87 31.49
N GLY A 16 4.47 53.90 32.21
CA GLY A 16 4.00 54.26 33.55
C GLY A 16 4.71 53.64 34.76
N GLY A 17 5.43 54.47 35.52
CA GLY A 17 5.93 54.14 36.86
C GLY A 17 4.88 54.28 37.96
N GLY A 18 5.09 53.53 39.05
CA GLY A 18 4.34 53.61 40.31
C GLY A 18 4.90 52.63 41.33
N ASP A 19 5.45 53.16 42.42
CA ASP A 19 5.98 52.41 43.56
C ASP A 19 4.89 51.58 44.25
N GLY A 20 5.10 50.28 44.40
CA GLY A 20 4.19 49.40 45.12
C GLY A 20 4.70 47.97 45.18
N ALA A 21 5.21 47.59 46.36
CA ALA A 21 5.44 46.23 46.86
C ALA A 21 5.73 45.13 45.82
N ALA A 22 7.00 44.74 45.71
CA ALA A 22 7.42 43.54 44.99
C ALA A 22 6.79 42.29 45.63
N ALA A 23 5.58 41.95 45.21
CA ALA A 23 5.11 40.58 45.27
C ALA A 23 6.07 39.76 44.41
N ALA A 24 6.80 38.84 45.03
CA ALA A 24 7.61 37.87 44.30
C ALA A 24 6.66 37.14 43.35
N ALA A 25 6.67 37.54 42.07
CA ALA A 25 5.97 36.82 41.02
C ALA A 25 6.55 35.42 41.02
N ALA A 26 5.78 34.46 41.51
CA ALA A 26 6.15 33.06 41.44
C ALA A 26 6.49 32.78 39.98
N ALA A 27 7.76 32.44 39.72
CA ALA A 27 8.20 32.11 38.37
C ALA A 27 7.27 31.02 37.85
N SER A 28 6.55 31.31 36.77
CA SER A 28 5.73 30.29 36.12
C SER A 28 6.64 29.11 35.80
N PRO A 29 6.23 27.87 36.13
CA PRO A 29 7.04 26.71 35.84
C PRO A 29 7.39 26.71 34.34
N PRO A 30 8.61 26.30 33.97
CA PRO A 30 9.00 26.26 32.57
C PRO A 30 8.00 25.40 31.77
N LEU A 31 7.48 25.97 30.69
CA LEU A 31 6.69 25.23 29.71
C LEU A 31 7.63 24.30 28.95
N TYR A 32 7.47 23.00 29.14
CA TYR A 32 8.15 21.99 28.34
C TYR A 32 7.34 21.76 27.07
N HIS A 33 7.89 22.14 25.92
CA HIS A 33 7.34 21.74 24.63
C HIS A 33 7.92 20.37 24.26
N VAL A 34 7.08 19.34 24.28
CA VAL A 34 7.39 18.05 23.68
C VAL A 34 6.92 18.10 22.23
N ALA A 35 7.85 18.09 21.29
CA ALA A 35 7.55 17.88 19.88
C ALA A 35 7.96 16.45 19.52
N ALA A 36 7.00 15.65 19.05
CA ALA A 36 7.32 14.41 18.35
C ALA A 36 7.85 14.81 16.97
N VAL A 37 9.15 14.67 16.76
CA VAL A 37 9.75 14.82 15.43
C VAL A 37 9.64 13.45 14.78
N ASP A 38 8.66 13.29 13.90
CA ASP A 38 8.65 12.18 12.96
C ASP A 38 9.94 12.30 12.13
N ALA A 39 10.75 11.23 12.11
CA ALA A 39 11.99 11.19 11.33
C ALA A 39 11.74 11.38 9.82
N GLY A 40 10.46 11.36 9.41
CA GLY A 40 10.03 11.52 8.04
C GLY A 40 10.19 10.22 7.28
N LEU A 41 9.69 10.24 6.04
CA LEU A 41 9.81 9.11 5.12
C LEU A 41 11.25 9.03 4.58
N ALA A 42 11.93 7.91 4.82
CA ALA A 42 13.28 7.64 4.34
C ALA A 42 13.28 7.20 2.85
N LEU A 43 12.75 8.05 1.96
CA LEU A 43 12.54 7.71 0.55
C LEU A 43 13.56 8.33 -0.42
N GLU A 44 14.60 9.01 0.09
CA GLU A 44 15.63 9.71 -0.69
C GLU A 44 16.55 8.77 -1.51
N PRO A 45 17.13 9.22 -2.64
CA PRO A 45 17.10 10.57 -3.23
C PRO A 45 16.26 10.71 -4.51
N GLU A 46 15.45 9.71 -4.86
CA GLU A 46 14.72 9.70 -6.14
C GLU A 46 13.39 10.47 -6.04
N THR A 47 13.02 11.15 -7.14
CA THR A 47 11.73 11.85 -7.22
C THR A 47 10.59 10.84 -7.10
N LEU A 48 9.78 11.01 -6.05
CA LEU A 48 8.54 10.27 -5.85
C LEU A 48 7.47 10.78 -6.82
N SER A 49 6.87 9.88 -7.58
CA SER A 49 5.72 10.19 -8.43
C SER A 49 4.39 9.86 -7.78
N TYR A 50 4.39 8.98 -6.77
CA TYR A 50 3.21 8.64 -5.96
C TYR A 50 3.64 8.11 -4.59
N TRP A 51 2.81 8.35 -3.58
CA TRP A 51 2.83 7.60 -2.33
C TRP A 51 1.42 7.51 -1.74
N GLY A 52 1.14 6.43 -1.02
CA GLY A 52 -0.14 6.20 -0.36
C GLY A 52 -0.04 5.09 0.67
N TYR A 53 -0.80 5.19 1.74
CA TYR A 53 -0.95 4.10 2.69
C TYR A 53 -2.12 3.21 2.26
N ASP A 54 -1.84 1.92 2.10
CA ASP A 54 -2.86 0.92 1.81
C ASP A 54 -3.26 0.22 3.10
N ASP A 55 -4.46 0.55 3.58
CA ASP A 55 -5.02 0.04 4.82
C ASP A 55 -5.30 -1.46 4.77
N GLY A 56 -5.60 -2.01 3.59
CA GLY A 56 -5.82 -3.44 3.40
C GLY A 56 -4.57 -4.28 3.66
N SER A 57 -3.42 -3.82 3.18
CA SER A 57 -2.13 -4.53 3.34
C SER A 57 -1.27 -4.03 4.50
N GLY A 58 -1.67 -2.93 5.14
CA GLY A 58 -0.87 -2.25 6.17
C GLY A 58 0.46 -1.72 5.64
N CYS A 59 0.56 -1.48 4.33
CA CYS A 59 1.81 -1.11 3.67
C CYS A 59 1.75 0.34 3.21
N LEU A 60 2.91 1.01 3.27
CA LEU A 60 3.15 2.22 2.50
C LEU A 60 3.54 1.83 1.08
N LEU A 61 2.73 2.24 0.10
CA LEU A 61 2.99 2.07 -1.32
C LEU A 61 3.62 3.33 -1.88
N VAL A 62 4.71 3.18 -2.64
CA VAL A 62 5.47 4.30 -3.19
C VAL A 62 5.82 4.01 -4.64
N VAL A 63 5.77 5.02 -5.51
CA VAL A 63 6.30 4.93 -6.87
C VAL A 63 7.46 5.90 -7.04
N LYS A 64 8.59 5.36 -7.49
CA LYS A 64 9.80 6.12 -7.86
C LYS A 64 10.51 5.42 -9.02
N GLY A 65 10.98 6.20 -9.99
CA GLY A 65 11.74 5.66 -11.13
C GLY A 65 11.01 4.60 -11.97
N GLY A 66 9.67 4.63 -12.04
CA GLY A 66 8.88 3.62 -12.76
C GLY A 66 8.73 2.28 -12.01
N LEU A 67 9.16 2.23 -10.76
CA LEU A 67 9.00 1.07 -9.88
C LEU A 67 8.02 1.39 -8.75
N ALA A 68 7.16 0.42 -8.43
CA ALA A 68 6.38 0.40 -7.21
C ALA A 68 7.14 -0.31 -6.09
N PHE A 69 7.04 0.21 -4.88
CA PHE A 69 7.64 -0.32 -3.65
C PHE A 69 6.55 -0.45 -2.60
N ALA A 70 6.60 -1.52 -1.81
CA ALA A 70 5.79 -1.64 -0.60
C ALA A 70 6.66 -1.75 0.63
N TYR A 71 6.39 -0.90 1.62
CA TYR A 71 7.08 -0.90 2.91
C TYR A 71 6.11 -1.29 4.02
N ASP A 72 6.50 -2.24 4.84
CA ASP A 72 5.81 -2.62 6.07
C ASP A 72 6.10 -1.60 7.18
N VAL A 73 5.13 -0.75 7.48
CA VAL A 73 5.30 0.28 8.50
C VAL A 73 4.94 -0.19 9.92
N SER A 74 4.62 -1.48 10.10
CA SER A 74 4.26 -2.04 11.42
C SER A 74 5.48 -2.30 12.32
N GLY A 75 6.64 -2.56 11.72
CA GLY A 75 7.90 -2.73 12.44
C GLY A 75 8.56 -1.38 12.66
N GLY A 76 8.73 -0.96 13.93
CA GLY A 76 9.19 0.37 14.38
C GLY A 76 10.57 0.88 13.90
N ALA A 77 11.08 0.34 12.79
CA ALA A 77 12.07 0.99 11.94
C ALA A 77 11.49 2.29 11.31
N PRO A 78 12.35 3.19 10.80
CA PRO A 78 11.92 4.39 10.10
C PRO A 78 11.08 4.06 8.84
N PRO A 79 9.92 4.70 8.64
CA PRO A 79 9.08 4.56 7.44
C PRO A 79 9.86 4.71 6.13
N GLY A 80 9.78 3.71 5.24
CA GLY A 80 10.47 3.73 3.93
C GLY A 80 11.92 3.23 3.98
N SER A 81 12.39 2.77 5.15
CA SER A 81 13.71 2.17 5.29
C SER A 81 13.81 0.82 4.55
N PRO A 82 15.03 0.41 4.13
CA PRO A 82 15.23 -0.89 3.47
C PRO A 82 14.75 -2.08 4.29
N GLU A 83 14.81 -2.00 5.62
CA GLU A 83 14.35 -3.05 6.55
C GLU A 83 12.84 -3.29 6.48
N GLN A 84 12.08 -2.28 6.04
CA GLN A 84 10.63 -2.38 5.86
C GLN A 84 10.23 -2.83 4.46
N LEU A 85 11.16 -2.85 3.50
CA LEU A 85 10.85 -3.17 2.11
C LEU A 85 10.35 -4.62 2.00
N ARG A 86 9.08 -4.79 1.60
CA ARG A 86 8.47 -6.11 1.37
C ARG A 86 8.73 -6.59 -0.05
N TRP A 87 8.51 -5.73 -1.03
CA TRP A 87 8.65 -6.08 -2.44
C TRP A 87 8.81 -4.84 -3.32
N THR A 88 9.28 -5.08 -4.54
CA THR A 88 9.32 -4.10 -5.63
C THR A 88 8.70 -4.69 -6.88
N ALA A 89 8.05 -3.86 -7.69
CA ALA A 89 7.45 -4.27 -8.95
C ALA A 89 7.68 -3.20 -10.02
N ALA A 90 8.00 -3.63 -11.24
CA ALA A 90 8.07 -2.71 -12.37
C ALA A 90 6.65 -2.29 -12.78
N LEU A 91 6.45 -0.99 -12.95
CA LEU A 91 5.21 -0.48 -13.53
C LEU A 91 5.40 -0.30 -15.04
N PRO A 92 4.37 -0.62 -15.85
CA PRO A 92 4.36 -0.23 -17.25
C PRO A 92 4.53 1.29 -17.40
N ASP A 93 5.15 1.71 -18.49
CA ASP A 93 5.17 3.11 -18.88
C ASP A 93 3.74 3.63 -19.08
N GLY A 94 3.49 4.86 -18.66
CA GLY A 94 2.17 5.47 -18.81
C GLY A 94 2.02 6.79 -18.06
N PRO A 95 0.80 7.33 -18.03
CA PRO A 95 0.51 8.53 -17.25
C PRO A 95 0.83 8.34 -15.76
N PRO A 96 1.00 9.46 -15.02
CA PRO A 96 1.19 9.43 -13.57
C PRO A 96 0.15 8.59 -12.85
N VAL A 97 0.60 7.82 -11.85
CA VAL A 97 -0.27 7.02 -10.99
C VAL A 97 -1.01 7.94 -10.01
N VAL A 98 -2.31 7.74 -9.86
CA VAL A 98 -3.18 8.51 -8.94
C VAL A 98 -3.71 7.68 -7.78
N ALA A 99 -3.73 6.35 -7.92
CA ALA A 99 -4.01 5.44 -6.82
C ALA A 99 -3.33 4.08 -7.04
N LEU A 100 -2.87 3.48 -5.94
CA LEU A 100 -2.42 2.10 -5.87
C LEU A 100 -3.10 1.38 -4.72
N ARG A 101 -3.45 0.11 -4.90
CA ARG A 101 -3.89 -0.79 -3.83
C ARG A 101 -3.34 -2.18 -4.07
N LEU A 102 -3.00 -2.87 -2.99
CA LEU A 102 -2.67 -4.28 -3.04
C LEU A 102 -3.94 -5.10 -2.82
N SER A 103 -4.07 -6.23 -3.51
CA SER A 103 -5.11 -7.20 -3.20
C SER A 103 -4.92 -7.76 -1.80
N LEU A 104 -6.00 -8.26 -1.20
CA LEU A 104 -5.99 -8.74 0.18
C LEU A 104 -5.05 -9.94 0.39
N ASP A 105 -4.82 -10.73 -0.65
CA ASP A 105 -3.87 -11.84 -0.67
C ASP A 105 -2.44 -11.43 -1.04
N GLY A 106 -2.22 -10.17 -1.42
CA GLY A 106 -0.91 -9.67 -1.85
C GLY A 106 -0.48 -10.07 -3.26
N GLY A 107 -1.34 -10.74 -4.04
CA GLY A 107 -0.99 -11.26 -5.37
C GLY A 107 -1.09 -10.24 -6.50
N LEU A 108 -1.97 -9.25 -6.39
CA LEU A 108 -2.28 -8.28 -7.44
C LEU A 108 -2.04 -6.85 -6.95
N LEU A 109 -1.36 -6.08 -7.77
CA LEU A 109 -1.25 -4.63 -7.60
C LEU A 109 -2.20 -3.94 -8.57
N ALA A 110 -3.21 -3.28 -8.02
CA ALA A 110 -4.13 -2.46 -8.80
C ALA A 110 -3.60 -1.02 -8.88
N VAL A 111 -3.58 -0.47 -10.09
CA VAL A 111 -3.00 0.82 -10.43
C VAL A 111 -4.04 1.63 -11.20
N GLN A 112 -4.37 2.81 -10.69
CA GLN A 112 -5.16 3.80 -11.39
C GLN A 112 -4.24 4.91 -11.89
N ARG A 113 -4.34 5.26 -13.17
CA ARG A 113 -3.55 6.35 -13.76
C ARG A 113 -4.39 7.58 -14.06
N SER A 114 -3.72 8.72 -14.02
CA SER A 114 -4.26 9.98 -14.51
C SER A 114 -4.65 9.87 -15.99
N GLY A 115 -5.78 10.47 -16.37
CA GLY A 115 -6.27 10.44 -17.75
C GLY A 115 -6.93 9.14 -18.19
N SER A 116 -6.70 8.02 -17.50
CA SER A 116 -7.41 6.76 -17.70
C SER A 116 -8.54 6.59 -16.68
N GLY A 117 -9.22 7.68 -16.30
CA GLY A 117 -10.20 7.71 -15.20
C GLY A 117 -11.31 6.67 -15.30
N VAL A 118 -11.43 5.93 -16.40
CA VAL A 118 -12.39 4.84 -16.64
C VAL A 118 -11.79 3.43 -16.52
N MET A 119 -10.49 3.28 -16.25
CA MET A 119 -9.73 2.03 -16.28
C MET A 119 -8.79 1.85 -15.07
N LEU A 120 -8.66 0.60 -14.62
CA LEU A 120 -7.64 0.11 -13.69
C LEU A 120 -6.71 -0.88 -14.39
N GLU A 121 -5.42 -0.75 -14.16
CA GLU A 121 -4.43 -1.77 -14.47
C GLU A 121 -4.27 -2.69 -13.27
N PHE A 122 -4.29 -4.00 -13.50
CA PHE A 122 -3.94 -5.00 -12.50
C PHE A 122 -2.67 -5.68 -12.93
N ILE A 123 -1.69 -5.71 -12.02
CA ILE A 123 -0.39 -6.33 -12.21
C ILE A 123 -0.32 -7.54 -11.31
N ASP A 124 -0.21 -8.73 -11.89
CA ASP A 124 0.15 -9.94 -11.16
C ASP A 124 1.60 -9.84 -10.71
N LEU A 125 1.81 -9.75 -9.40
CA LEU A 125 3.14 -9.55 -8.82
C LEU A 125 4.03 -10.79 -8.97
N ALA A 126 3.45 -11.99 -9.16
CA ALA A 126 4.21 -13.21 -9.35
C ALA A 126 4.73 -13.34 -10.79
N SER A 127 3.92 -12.97 -11.78
CA SER A 127 4.26 -13.13 -13.20
C SER A 127 4.69 -11.84 -13.92
N GLY A 128 4.37 -10.68 -13.35
CA GLY A 128 4.50 -9.38 -14.00
C GLY A 128 3.46 -9.12 -15.09
N ASN A 129 2.49 -10.03 -15.27
CA ASN A 129 1.43 -9.85 -16.28
C ASN A 129 0.52 -8.69 -15.91
N VAL A 130 0.06 -7.98 -16.94
CA VAL A 130 -0.82 -6.82 -16.79
C VAL A 130 -2.12 -7.06 -17.55
N PHE A 131 -3.24 -6.78 -16.89
CA PHE A 131 -4.56 -6.72 -17.51
C PHE A 131 -5.27 -5.44 -17.09
N VAL A 132 -6.25 -5.01 -17.89
CA VAL A 132 -6.94 -3.73 -17.70
C VAL A 132 -8.42 -3.98 -17.51
N GLN A 133 -9.01 -3.38 -16.48
CA GLN A 133 -10.44 -3.44 -16.25
C GLN A 133 -11.05 -2.06 -16.35
N GLY A 134 -12.14 -1.94 -17.13
CA GLY A 134 -12.96 -0.74 -17.17
C GLY A 134 -14.21 -0.85 -16.31
N THR A 135 -14.94 0.25 -16.19
CA THR A 135 -16.33 0.20 -15.72
C THR A 135 -17.22 -0.56 -16.72
N ASP A 136 -18.33 -1.12 -16.24
CA ASP A 136 -19.21 -2.05 -17.00
C ASP A 136 -19.74 -1.45 -18.33
N ARG A 137 -19.78 -0.11 -18.43
CA ARG A 137 -20.15 0.61 -19.67
C ARG A 137 -19.01 1.40 -20.31
N GLY A 138 -17.78 1.31 -19.79
CA GLY A 138 -16.61 2.07 -20.23
C GLY A 138 -16.83 3.58 -20.22
N ARG A 139 -17.79 4.08 -19.43
CA ARG A 139 -18.29 5.46 -19.46
C ARG A 139 -18.26 6.12 -18.08
N GLY A 140 -18.16 5.35 -17.00
CA GLY A 140 -18.09 5.86 -15.65
C GLY A 140 -16.64 6.14 -15.26
N GLU A 141 -16.38 7.34 -14.75
CA GLU A 141 -15.15 7.64 -14.04
C GLU A 141 -15.10 6.81 -12.74
N ILE A 142 -13.93 6.25 -12.45
CA ILE A 142 -13.58 5.55 -11.23
C ILE A 142 -13.05 6.61 -10.28
N LEU A 143 -13.84 6.95 -9.28
CA LEU A 143 -13.48 7.92 -8.23
C LEU A 143 -12.53 7.28 -7.21
N SER A 144 -12.73 5.99 -6.94
CA SER A 144 -11.92 5.19 -6.04
C SER A 144 -12.20 3.72 -6.27
N PHE A 145 -11.39 2.85 -5.67
CA PHE A 145 -11.61 1.42 -5.67
C PHE A 145 -10.96 0.79 -4.44
N PHE A 146 -11.43 -0.40 -4.07
CA PHE A 146 -10.87 -1.18 -2.97
C PHE A 146 -11.15 -2.67 -3.17
N PHE A 147 -10.30 -3.50 -2.58
CA PHE A 147 -10.50 -4.94 -2.52
C PHE A 147 -11.42 -5.31 -1.35
N THR A 148 -12.16 -6.40 -1.48
CA THR A 148 -13.10 -6.85 -0.45
C THR A 148 -13.12 -8.37 -0.32
N GLU A 149 -13.53 -8.87 0.86
CA GLU A 149 -13.77 -10.30 1.13
C GLU A 149 -15.25 -10.68 0.92
N LEU A 150 -16.04 -9.81 0.29
CA LEU A 150 -17.44 -10.08 0.02
C LEU A 150 -17.56 -11.30 -0.93
N PRO A 151 -18.37 -12.32 -0.59
CA PRO A 151 -18.60 -13.42 -1.52
C PRO A 151 -19.17 -12.92 -2.85
N GLY A 152 -18.54 -13.29 -3.97
CA GLY A 152 -18.94 -12.86 -5.31
C GLY A 152 -18.54 -11.43 -5.67
N SER A 153 -17.48 -10.90 -5.06
CA SER A 153 -16.89 -9.62 -5.42
C SER A 153 -15.51 -9.51 -4.80
N GLU A 154 -14.44 -9.42 -5.59
CA GLU A 154 -13.10 -9.19 -5.05
C GLU A 154 -12.69 -7.72 -5.13
N VAL A 155 -13.27 -6.96 -6.06
CA VAL A 155 -12.98 -5.53 -6.24
C VAL A 155 -14.28 -4.74 -6.31
N VAL A 156 -14.32 -3.63 -5.58
CA VAL A 156 -15.39 -2.64 -5.67
C VAL A 156 -14.87 -1.37 -6.31
N LEU A 157 -15.54 -0.92 -7.38
CA LEU A 157 -15.31 0.38 -7.98
C LEU A 157 -16.33 1.38 -7.45
N VAL A 158 -15.85 2.55 -7.08
CA VAL A 158 -16.69 3.69 -6.70
C VAL A 158 -16.78 4.63 -7.91
N THR A 159 -17.98 4.82 -8.43
CA THR A 159 -18.25 5.69 -9.57
C THR A 159 -19.27 6.76 -9.20
N PRO A 160 -19.43 7.83 -10.00
CA PRO A 160 -20.51 8.79 -9.79
C PRO A 160 -21.91 8.19 -9.84
N ALA A 161 -22.07 7.03 -10.49
CA ALA A 161 -23.36 6.33 -10.61
C ALA A 161 -23.64 5.36 -9.45
N GLY A 162 -22.64 5.07 -8.61
CA GLY A 162 -22.77 4.15 -7.48
C GLY A 162 -21.56 3.22 -7.34
N LEU A 163 -21.83 1.99 -6.90
CA LEU A 163 -20.82 0.96 -6.71
C LEU A 163 -20.94 -0.09 -7.83
N GLU A 164 -19.81 -0.47 -8.41
CA GLU A 164 -19.70 -1.62 -9.32
C GLU A 164 -18.90 -2.71 -8.59
N LEU A 165 -19.44 -3.93 -8.54
CA LEU A 165 -18.81 -5.08 -7.90
C LEU A 165 -18.25 -5.97 -9.01
N LEU A 166 -17.00 -6.37 -8.88
CA LEU A 166 -16.30 -7.13 -9.91
C LEU A 166 -15.81 -8.46 -9.37
N GLU A 167 -16.04 -9.50 -10.17
CA GLU A 167 -15.53 -10.85 -9.93
C GLU A 167 -14.28 -11.15 -10.79
N PHE A 168 -13.18 -11.64 -10.19
CA PHE A 168 -11.96 -11.96 -10.91
C PHE A 168 -12.13 -13.11 -11.91
N GLU A 169 -13.05 -14.04 -11.65
CA GLU A 169 -13.33 -15.14 -12.59
C GLU A 169 -13.89 -14.59 -13.92
N GLU A 170 -14.78 -13.60 -13.86
CA GLU A 170 -15.26 -12.88 -15.04
C GLU A 170 -14.16 -12.01 -15.68
N LEU A 171 -13.31 -11.42 -14.85
CA LEU A 171 -12.20 -10.55 -15.25
C LEU A 171 -11.15 -11.32 -16.06
N LEU A 172 -10.78 -12.53 -15.61
CA LEU A 172 -9.88 -13.43 -16.31
C LEU A 172 -10.53 -14.04 -17.56
N ALA A 173 -11.83 -14.37 -17.49
CA ALA A 173 -12.58 -14.90 -18.64
C ALA A 173 -12.71 -13.87 -19.79
N SER A 174 -12.75 -12.57 -19.47
CA SER A 174 -12.81 -11.48 -20.45
C SER A 174 -11.51 -11.29 -21.25
N TYR A 175 -10.40 -11.92 -20.82
CA TYR A 175 -9.11 -11.91 -21.51
C TYR A 175 -8.65 -13.33 -21.91
N PRO A 176 -9.15 -13.88 -23.04
CA PRO A 176 -8.88 -15.26 -23.47
C PRO A 176 -7.43 -15.55 -23.87
N LYS A 177 -6.51 -14.57 -23.81
CA LYS A 177 -5.07 -14.80 -23.98
C LYS A 177 -4.38 -15.36 -22.74
N TYR A 178 -5.08 -15.45 -21.60
CA TYR A 178 -4.56 -15.97 -20.34
C TYR A 178 -5.20 -17.32 -19.95
N ASP A 179 -5.37 -18.23 -20.92
CA ASP A 179 -5.64 -19.64 -20.63
C ASP A 179 -4.35 -20.37 -20.21
N LEU A 180 -3.76 -20.00 -19.07
CA LEU A 180 -2.65 -20.74 -18.47
C LEU A 180 -2.70 -20.64 -16.93
N ALA A 181 -3.03 -21.77 -16.28
CA ALA A 181 -2.66 -22.16 -14.90
C ALA A 181 -3.71 -22.18 -13.77
N VAL A 182 -4.94 -21.66 -13.93
CA VAL A 182 -5.95 -21.72 -12.84
C VAL A 182 -6.45 -23.17 -12.55
N ARG A 183 -6.27 -24.12 -13.48
CA ARG A 183 -6.62 -25.54 -13.24
C ARG A 183 -5.67 -26.33 -12.32
N LYS A 184 -4.61 -25.74 -11.76
CA LYS A 184 -3.68 -26.46 -10.86
C LYS A 184 -3.78 -26.10 -9.38
N LEU A 185 -4.83 -25.39 -8.96
CA LEU A 185 -5.11 -25.14 -7.53
C LEU A 185 -6.42 -25.78 -7.04
N THR A 186 -6.80 -26.93 -7.60
CA THR A 186 -7.62 -27.88 -6.83
C THR A 186 -6.69 -28.74 -5.97
N PRO A 187 -6.76 -28.69 -4.62
CA PRO A 187 -6.14 -29.71 -3.80
C PRO A 187 -6.99 -30.98 -3.93
N ASN A 188 -6.85 -31.72 -5.02
CA ASN A 188 -7.39 -33.07 -5.11
C ASN A 188 -6.43 -34.04 -4.42
N ARG A 189 -6.37 -33.97 -3.08
CA ARG A 189 -5.81 -35.05 -2.26
C ARG A 189 -6.96 -35.73 -1.53
N ALA A 190 -7.59 -36.68 -2.20
CA ALA A 190 -8.27 -37.77 -1.50
C ALA A 190 -7.30 -38.40 -0.49
N PRO A 191 -7.77 -38.86 0.69
CA PRO A 191 -6.90 -39.52 1.66
C PRO A 191 -6.26 -40.75 1.01
N GLN A 192 -4.93 -40.68 0.82
CA GLN A 192 -4.16 -41.86 0.44
C GLN A 192 -4.22 -42.83 1.62
N THR A 193 -4.84 -43.98 1.40
CA THR A 193 -4.68 -45.15 2.26
C THR A 193 -3.20 -45.53 2.28
N PRO A 194 -2.59 -45.73 3.47
CA PRO A 194 -1.20 -46.13 3.54
C PRO A 194 -1.01 -47.51 2.89
N PRO A 195 0.11 -47.74 2.18
CA PRO A 195 0.40 -49.04 1.59
C PRO A 195 0.57 -50.11 2.67
N PRO A 196 0.20 -51.37 2.40
CA PRO A 196 0.38 -52.47 3.35
C PRO A 196 1.86 -52.69 3.64
N ALA A 197 2.18 -52.88 4.92
CA ALA A 197 3.53 -53.15 5.40
C ALA A 197 4.13 -54.37 4.67
N ALA A 198 5.29 -54.18 4.03
CA ALA A 198 6.04 -55.26 3.43
C ALA A 198 6.49 -56.25 4.52
N ALA A 199 6.17 -57.53 4.32
CA ALA A 199 6.59 -58.61 5.19
C ALA A 199 8.12 -58.70 5.25
N ALA A 200 8.65 -58.78 6.47
CA ALA A 200 10.06 -58.99 6.73
C ALA A 200 10.52 -60.34 6.15
N ALA A 201 11.48 -60.30 5.25
CA ALA A 201 12.16 -61.50 4.76
C ALA A 201 13.13 -62.01 5.83
N THR A 202 12.90 -63.24 6.28
CA THR A 202 13.75 -63.99 7.21
C THR A 202 15.07 -64.34 6.54
N VAL A 203 16.19 -63.91 7.14
CA VAL A 203 17.54 -64.34 6.75
C VAL A 203 17.82 -65.71 7.38
N PRO A 204 18.22 -66.75 6.62
CA PRO A 204 18.65 -68.00 7.21
C PRO A 204 20.08 -67.86 7.75
N ALA A 205 20.28 -68.36 8.96
CA ALA A 205 21.59 -68.43 9.62
C ALA A 205 22.51 -69.45 8.92
N ALA A 206 23.78 -69.10 8.79
CA ALA A 206 24.90 -70.00 8.55
C ALA A 206 25.92 -69.80 9.67
#